data_AF-T5AF24-F1
#
_entry.id   AF-T5AF24-F1
#
_cell.length_a   1.000
_cell.length_b   1.000
_cell.length_c   1.000
_cell.angle_alpha   90.00
_cell.angle_beta   90.00
_cell.angle_gamma   90.00
#
_symmetry.space_group_name_H-M   'P 1'
#
loop_
_entity.id
_entity.type
_entity.pdbx_description
1 polymer ?
#
loop_
_entity_poly.entity_id
_entity_poly.type
_entity_poly.pdbx_seq_one_letter_code
_entity_poly.pdbx_strand_id
1 'polypeptide(L)'
;MLSKRTIADEKRLESFLLEDPVREIMDKLKDTGELSLHQWIQRKVSLARQLRLEKDWQVIQTFHGLIAVQISSLLSLPDKKTSIEKWIREIEERKPLITASLERYTSRDRSRRDDPRGPDRRRGGQKSLPTRRWHRL
;
A
#
# COMPACT_ATOMS: atom_id res chain seq x y z
N MET A 1 1.17 -0.53 -37.19
CA MET A 1 2.02 -1.48 -36.44
C MET A 1 2.68 -0.73 -35.28
N LEU A 2 2.21 -0.91 -34.05
CA LEU A 2 2.86 -0.36 -32.84
C LEU A 2 4.12 -1.20 -32.57
N SER A 3 5.27 -0.53 -32.43
CA SER A 3 6.57 -1.20 -32.28
C SER A 3 6.60 -1.99 -30.98
N LYS A 4 7.12 -3.23 -31.00
CA LYS A 4 7.19 -4.12 -29.82
C LYS A 4 7.94 -3.50 -28.63
N ARG A 5 8.78 -2.47 -28.86
CA ARG A 5 9.43 -1.67 -27.81
C ARG A 5 8.43 -0.86 -26.97
N THR A 6 7.40 -0.30 -27.60
CA THR A 6 6.41 0.57 -26.94
C THR A 6 5.59 -0.18 -25.88
N ILE A 7 5.24 -1.44 -26.16
CA ILE A 7 4.46 -2.28 -25.23
C ILE A 7 5.29 -2.71 -24.02
N ALA A 8 6.59 -2.98 -24.21
CA ALA A 8 7.48 -3.34 -23.11
C ALA A 8 7.74 -2.15 -22.18
N ASP A 9 7.86 -0.93 -22.75
CA ASP A 9 8.01 0.30 -22.00
C ASP A 9 6.71 0.68 -21.26
N GLU A 10 5.54 0.54 -21.90
CA GLU A 10 4.23 0.72 -21.26
C GLU A 10 4.06 -0.24 -20.06
N LYS A 11 4.37 -1.52 -20.22
CA LYS A 11 4.30 -2.49 -19.12
C LYS A 11 5.28 -2.20 -17.98
N ARG A 12 6.47 -1.67 -18.29
CA ARG A 12 7.44 -1.22 -17.28
C ARG A 12 6.94 0.01 -16.53
N LEU A 13 6.37 0.98 -17.23
CA LEU A 13 5.76 2.18 -16.66
C LEU A 13 4.57 1.85 -15.77
N GLU A 14 3.71 0.93 -16.21
CA GLU A 14 2.62 0.36 -15.40
C GLU A 14 3.20 -0.31 -14.15
N SER A 15 4.19 -1.20 -14.29
CA SER A 15 4.84 -1.82 -13.14
C SER A 15 5.41 -0.80 -12.14
N PHE A 16 5.96 0.31 -12.62
CA PHE A 16 6.55 1.36 -11.79
C PHE A 16 5.49 2.26 -11.11
N LEU A 17 4.31 2.42 -11.73
CA LEU A 17 3.15 3.03 -11.08
C LEU A 17 2.55 2.11 -10.01
N LEU A 18 2.62 0.80 -10.23
CA LEU A 18 2.07 -0.25 -9.37
C LEU A 18 3.05 -0.74 -8.28
N GLU A 19 4.31 -0.30 -8.31
CA GLU A 19 5.29 -0.58 -7.25
C GLU A 19 4.80 -0.06 -5.89
N ASP A 20 4.86 -0.94 -4.88
CA ASP A 20 4.22 -0.86 -3.55
C ASP A 20 3.92 0.57 -3.06
N PRO A 21 2.79 1.14 -3.51
CA PRO A 21 2.50 2.56 -3.34
C PRO A 21 2.25 2.91 -1.88
N VAL A 22 1.90 1.91 -1.07
CA VAL A 22 1.67 2.03 0.38
C VAL A 22 2.98 2.20 1.13
N ARG A 23 4.01 1.43 0.78
CA ARG A 23 5.33 1.58 1.38
C ARG A 23 6.02 2.86 0.93
N GLU A 24 5.97 3.17 -0.36
CA GLU A 24 6.57 4.39 -0.88
C GLU A 24 5.91 5.64 -0.28
N ILE A 25 4.57 5.72 -0.26
CA ILE A 25 3.89 6.88 0.34
C ILE A 25 4.20 7.00 1.84
N MET A 26 4.36 5.89 2.56
CA MET A 26 4.81 5.89 3.95
C MET A 26 6.20 6.48 4.12
N ASP A 27 7.16 6.06 3.29
CA ASP A 27 8.53 6.54 3.36
C ASP A 27 8.62 8.04 3.04
N LYS A 28 7.74 8.53 2.14
CA LYS A 28 7.62 9.95 1.82
C LYS A 28 6.89 10.75 2.89
N LEU A 29 5.85 10.19 3.51
CA LEU A 29 5.13 10.83 4.62
C LEU A 29 5.99 10.91 5.87
N LYS A 30 6.86 9.94 6.13
CA LYS A 30 7.79 9.96 7.27
C LYS A 30 9.02 10.85 7.02
N ASP A 31 9.11 11.48 5.85
CA ASP A 31 10.27 12.27 5.40
C ASP A 31 11.59 11.46 5.44
N THR A 32 11.50 10.13 5.34
CA THR A 32 12.62 9.18 5.44
C THR A 32 13.25 8.82 4.10
N GLY A 33 12.70 9.30 2.99
CA GLY A 33 13.19 9.04 1.65
C GLY A 33 13.90 10.24 1.00
N GLU A 34 14.66 9.99 -0.07
CA GLU A 34 15.43 11.02 -0.80
C GLU A 34 14.59 12.08 -1.53
N LEU A 35 13.27 11.88 -1.62
CA LEU A 35 12.35 12.79 -2.32
C LEU A 35 11.25 13.20 -1.37
N SER A 36 10.78 14.44 -1.49
CA SER A 36 9.56 14.86 -0.79
C SER A 36 8.33 14.15 -1.38
N LEU A 37 7.24 14.12 -0.60
CA LEU A 37 5.93 13.62 -1.06
C LEU A 37 5.51 14.30 -2.36
N HIS A 38 5.61 15.63 -2.42
CA HIS A 38 5.31 16.41 -3.61
C HIS A 38 6.14 15.95 -4.82
N GLN A 39 7.46 15.85 -4.69
CA GLN A 39 8.34 15.42 -5.77
C GLN A 39 8.04 14.00 -6.25
N TRP A 40 7.73 13.10 -5.32
CA TRP A 40 7.34 11.74 -5.63
C TRP A 40 6.02 11.67 -6.39
N ILE A 41 4.99 12.42 -5.95
CA ILE A 41 3.69 12.51 -6.65
C ILE A 41 3.89 13.08 -8.06
N GLN A 42 4.67 14.15 -8.22
CA GLN A 42 4.94 14.75 -9.54
C GLN A 42 5.65 13.78 -10.50
N ARG A 43 6.59 12.96 -9.99
CA ARG A 43 7.20 11.89 -10.79
C ARG A 43 6.16 10.86 -11.24
N LYS A 44 5.32 10.39 -10.32
CA LYS A 44 4.30 9.38 -10.66
C LYS A 44 3.22 9.95 -11.60
N VAL A 45 2.86 11.23 -11.47
CA VAL A 45 2.00 11.96 -12.43
C VAL A 45 2.62 12.00 -13.82
N SER A 46 3.92 12.29 -13.91
CA SER A 46 4.64 12.35 -15.18
C SER A 46 4.62 11.00 -15.90
N LEU A 47 4.78 9.90 -15.16
CA LEU A 47 4.65 8.53 -15.68
C LEU A 47 3.22 8.22 -16.11
N ALA A 48 2.21 8.60 -15.31
CA ALA A 48 0.81 8.42 -15.65
C ALA A 48 0.44 9.13 -16.97
N ARG A 49 0.99 10.33 -17.19
CA ARG A 49 0.82 11.08 -18.45
C ARG A 49 1.47 10.38 -19.64
N GLN A 50 2.63 9.73 -19.45
CA GLN A 50 3.25 8.90 -20.50
C GLN A 50 2.37 7.70 -20.89
N LEU A 51 1.54 7.20 -19.96
CA LEU A 51 0.52 6.18 -20.20
C LEU A 51 -0.83 6.73 -20.68
N ARG A 52 -0.87 7.98 -21.17
CA ARG A 52 -2.07 8.64 -21.72
C ARG A 52 -3.17 8.93 -20.69
N LEU A 53 -2.85 9.00 -19.39
CA LEU A 53 -3.73 9.58 -18.39
C LEU A 53 -3.58 11.12 -18.44
N GLU A 54 -4.36 11.74 -19.31
CA GLU A 54 -4.22 13.18 -19.61
C GLU A 54 -4.83 14.08 -18.54
N LYS A 55 -5.86 13.60 -17.82
CA LYS A 55 -6.60 14.41 -16.85
C LYS A 55 -6.17 14.09 -15.42
N ASP A 56 -5.94 15.14 -14.64
CA ASP A 56 -5.54 15.04 -13.23
C ASP A 56 -6.42 14.09 -12.41
N TRP A 57 -7.75 14.18 -12.54
CA TRP A 57 -8.67 13.30 -11.81
C TRP A 57 -8.51 11.81 -12.16
N GLN A 58 -8.13 11.47 -13.40
CA GLN A 58 -7.89 10.07 -13.81
C GLN A 58 -6.61 9.54 -13.17
N VAL A 59 -5.58 10.39 -13.12
CA VAL A 59 -4.32 10.10 -12.45
C VAL A 59 -4.57 9.86 -10.96
N ILE A 60 -5.28 10.79 -10.30
CA ILE A 60 -5.62 10.68 -8.87
C ILE A 60 -6.50 9.47 -8.59
N GLN A 61 -7.49 9.18 -9.44
CA GLN A 61 -8.33 7.99 -9.30
C GLN A 61 -7.51 6.70 -9.39
N THR A 62 -6.53 6.67 -10.30
CA THR A 62 -5.59 5.54 -10.39
C THR A 62 -4.82 5.40 -9.08
N PHE A 63 -4.25 6.47 -8.53
CA PHE A 63 -3.60 6.41 -7.21
C PHE A 63 -4.54 5.97 -6.10
N HIS A 64 -5.79 6.44 -6.07
CA HIS A 64 -6.80 6.01 -5.11
C HIS A 64 -7.07 4.50 -5.15
N GLY A 65 -7.01 3.89 -6.34
CA GLY A 65 -7.16 2.44 -6.50
C GLY A 65 -5.92 1.64 -6.10
N LEU A 66 -4.76 2.28 -6.01
CA LEU A 66 -3.47 1.64 -5.75
C LEU A 66 -3.03 1.76 -4.29
N ILE A 67 -3.34 2.86 -3.62
CA ILE A 67 -3.08 3.03 -2.19
C ILE A 67 -3.98 2.12 -1.36
N ALA A 68 -3.55 1.81 -0.13
CA ALA A 68 -4.35 1.03 0.80
C ALA A 68 -5.73 1.68 1.00
N VAL A 69 -6.79 0.87 1.00
CA VAL A 69 -8.19 1.32 1.15
C VAL A 69 -8.37 2.24 2.35
N GLN A 70 -7.61 2.01 3.42
CA GLN A 70 -7.60 2.83 4.62
C GLN A 70 -7.09 4.25 4.35
N ILE A 71 -6.05 4.43 3.54
CA ILE A 71 -5.60 5.77 3.11
C ILE A 71 -6.63 6.42 2.21
N SER A 72 -7.12 5.70 1.18
CA SER A 72 -8.10 6.28 0.25
C SER A 72 -9.39 6.70 0.95
N SER A 73 -9.80 6.01 2.01
CA SER A 73 -10.97 6.37 2.83
C SER A 73 -10.77 7.65 3.65
N LEU A 74 -9.51 8.03 3.89
CA LEU A 74 -9.15 9.28 4.57
C LEU A 74 -8.96 10.44 3.59
N LEU A 75 -9.12 10.25 2.29
CA LEU A 75 -9.00 11.28 1.27
C LEU A 75 -10.36 11.50 0.60
N SER A 76 -10.59 12.70 0.09
CA SER A 76 -11.78 12.98 -0.71
C SER A 76 -11.76 12.16 -2.01
N LEU A 77 -12.90 11.61 -2.42
CA LEU A 77 -12.98 10.97 -3.74
C LEU A 77 -12.69 12.01 -4.82
N PRO A 78 -11.82 11.70 -5.79
CA PRO A 78 -11.47 12.65 -6.84
C PRO A 78 -12.68 12.94 -7.71
N ASP A 79 -13.00 14.22 -7.87
CA ASP A 79 -13.96 14.70 -8.85
C ASP A 79 -13.23 15.23 -10.10
N LYS A 80 -13.98 15.52 -11.17
CA LYS A 80 -13.42 16.04 -12.43
C LYS A 80 -12.72 17.39 -12.29
N LYS A 81 -12.91 18.10 -11.17
CA LYS A 81 -12.33 19.41 -10.87
C LYS A 81 -11.13 19.31 -9.92
N THR A 82 -10.81 18.11 -9.43
CA THR A 82 -9.74 17.89 -8.47
C THR A 82 -8.41 17.97 -9.21
N SER A 83 -7.61 18.97 -8.85
CA SER A 83 -6.23 19.11 -9.34
C SER A 83 -5.26 18.29 -8.49
N ILE A 84 -4.13 17.95 -9.08
CA ILE A 84 -3.05 17.25 -8.36
C ILE A 84 -2.58 18.07 -7.15
N GLU A 85 -2.39 19.37 -7.29
CA GLU A 85 -1.97 20.26 -6.19
C GLU A 85 -2.95 20.24 -5.02
N LYS A 86 -4.27 20.28 -5.30
CA LYS A 86 -5.29 20.21 -4.26
C LYS A 86 -5.22 18.87 -3.53
N TRP A 87 -4.99 17.78 -4.26
CA TRP A 87 -4.88 16.44 -3.70
C TRP A 87 -3.60 16.26 -2.87
N ILE A 88 -2.45 16.77 -3.32
CA ILE A 88 -1.20 16.77 -2.55
C ILE A 88 -1.41 17.50 -1.22
N ARG A 89 -1.99 18.71 -1.27
CA ARG A 89 -2.27 19.50 -0.08
C ARG A 89 -3.19 18.77 0.89
N GLU A 90 -4.22 18.09 0.40
CA GLU A 90 -5.09 17.28 1.25
C GLU A 90 -4.34 16.14 1.95
N ILE A 91 -3.44 15.45 1.24
CA ILE A 91 -2.61 14.40 1.84
C ILE A 91 -1.71 15.00 2.94
N GLU A 92 -1.10 16.16 2.70
CA GLU A 92 -0.25 16.84 3.67
C GLU A 92 -1.04 17.29 4.91
N GLU A 93 -2.22 17.89 4.72
CA GLU A 93 -3.12 18.31 5.80
C GLU A 93 -3.58 17.10 6.65
N ARG A 94 -3.77 15.94 6.03
CA ARG A 94 -4.19 14.69 6.69
C ARG A 94 -3.04 13.77 7.06
N LYS A 95 -1.77 14.20 6.89
CA LYS A 95 -0.56 13.41 7.15
C LYS A 95 -0.57 12.71 8.52
N PRO A 96 -0.95 13.34 9.64
CA PRO A 96 -0.98 12.65 10.94
C PRO A 96 -1.99 11.48 10.99
N LEU A 97 -3.18 11.66 10.41
CA LEU A 97 -4.24 10.64 10.39
C LEU A 97 -3.85 9.47 9.49
N ILE A 98 -3.31 9.77 8.30
CA ILE A 98 -2.84 8.77 7.34
C ILE A 98 -1.70 7.95 7.96
N THR A 99 -0.72 8.61 8.57
CA THR A 99 0.42 7.95 9.24
C THR A 99 -0.07 7.01 10.36
N ALA A 100 -0.95 7.49 11.24
CA ALA A 100 -1.51 6.67 12.31
C ALA A 100 -2.30 5.46 11.79
N SER A 101 -3.05 5.62 10.70
CA SER A 101 -3.78 4.53 10.06
C SER A 101 -2.84 3.49 9.45
N LEU A 102 -1.73 3.92 8.85
CA LEU A 102 -0.77 3.03 8.20
C LEU A 102 0.15 2.28 9.17
N GLU A 103 0.47 2.89 10.31
CA GLU A 103 1.19 2.21 11.38
C GLU A 103 0.39 1.02 11.94
N ARG A 104 -0.94 1.15 12.01
CA ARG A 104 -1.84 0.04 12.38
C ARG A 104 -1.87 -1.07 11.32
N TYR A 105 -1.77 -0.72 10.03
CA TYR A 105 -1.73 -1.68 8.94
C TYR A 105 -0.41 -2.48 8.92
N THR A 106 0.73 -1.78 9.00
CA THR A 106 2.06 -2.40 8.93
C THR A 106 2.46 -3.15 10.19
N SER A 107 2.01 -2.73 11.38
CA SER A 107 2.21 -3.48 12.63
C SER A 107 1.48 -4.83 12.66
N ARG A 108 0.34 -4.93 11.96
CA ARG A 108 -0.40 -6.18 11.76
C ARG A 108 0.31 -7.15 10.80
N ASP A 109 1.10 -6.63 9.87
CA ASP A 109 1.87 -7.45 8.91
C ASP A 109 3.18 -7.95 9.53
N ARG A 110 3.84 -7.13 10.37
CA ARG A 110 5.04 -7.55 11.15
C ARG A 110 4.72 -8.65 12.15
N SER A 111 3.60 -8.57 12.86
CA SER A 111 3.16 -9.60 13.81
C SER A 111 2.86 -10.96 13.15
N ARG A 112 2.77 -11.03 11.82
CA ARG A 112 2.61 -12.29 11.08
C ARG A 112 3.93 -12.90 10.60
N ARG A 113 5.01 -12.13 10.53
CA ARG A 113 6.36 -12.61 10.16
C ARG A 113 7.24 -12.93 11.36
N ASP A 114 6.98 -12.32 12.51
CA ASP A 114 7.71 -12.55 13.76
C ASP A 114 6.97 -13.50 14.72
N ASP A 115 6.13 -14.41 14.23
CA ASP A 115 5.69 -15.54 15.06
C ASP A 115 6.66 -16.73 14.84
N PRO A 116 7.62 -16.98 15.75
CA PRO A 116 8.48 -18.17 15.67
C PRO A 116 7.72 -19.45 16.03
N ARG A 117 6.38 -19.45 16.09
CA ARG A 117 5.57 -20.67 16.20
C ARG A 117 5.46 -21.41 14.87
N GLY A 118 6.62 -21.78 14.32
CA GLY A 118 6.73 -23.04 13.58
C GLY A 118 6.51 -24.21 14.55
N PRO A 119 5.87 -25.30 14.13
CA PRO A 119 5.41 -26.34 15.04
C PRO A 119 6.59 -27.15 15.56
N ASP A 120 6.98 -26.93 16.82
CA ASP A 120 7.97 -27.80 17.46
C ASP A 120 7.34 -29.13 17.85
N ARG A 121 7.23 -30.00 16.84
CA ARG A 121 7.32 -31.44 17.01
C ARG A 121 8.77 -31.76 17.39
N ARG A 122 9.09 -31.84 18.69
CA ARG A 122 9.61 -33.05 19.38
C ARG A 122 10.28 -32.76 20.74
N ARG A 123 9.79 -33.54 21.73
CA ARG A 123 10.43 -34.08 22.96
C ARG A 123 10.47 -33.22 24.23
N GLY A 124 9.83 -33.76 25.27
CA GLY A 124 10.32 -33.64 26.64
C GLY A 124 9.27 -33.38 27.72
N GLY A 125 8.24 -34.21 27.84
CA GLY A 125 7.22 -34.02 28.87
C GLY A 125 6.26 -35.19 28.98
N GLN A 126 6.79 -36.39 29.22
CA GLN A 126 5.99 -37.52 29.66
C GLN A 126 5.44 -37.19 31.06
N LYS A 127 4.24 -36.61 31.12
CA LYS A 127 3.39 -36.66 32.31
C LYS A 127 2.08 -37.32 31.90
N SER A 128 1.91 -38.49 32.48
CA SER A 128 0.79 -39.40 32.32
C SER A 128 -0.48 -38.88 33.02
N LEU A 129 -1.62 -39.41 32.54
CA LEU A 129 -2.94 -39.55 33.17
C LEU A 129 -4.00 -38.45 32.92
N PRO A 130 -5.31 -38.80 32.90
CA PRO A 130 -5.93 -40.06 32.49
C PRO A 130 -7.05 -39.87 31.44
N THR A 131 -7.23 -40.90 30.62
CA THR A 131 -8.34 -41.06 29.67
C THR A 131 -9.67 -41.08 30.43
N ARG A 132 -10.40 -39.96 30.44
CA ARG A 132 -11.81 -39.98 30.85
C ARG A 132 -12.67 -40.51 29.71
N ARG A 133 -13.09 -41.77 29.91
CA ARG A 133 -14.24 -42.45 29.31
C ARG A 133 -15.38 -41.46 29.03
N TRP A 134 -15.76 -41.32 27.77
CA TRP A 134 -17.07 -40.79 27.41
C TRP A 134 -18.10 -41.87 27.74
N HIS A 135 -18.85 -41.67 28.82
CA HIS A 135 -20.08 -42.40 29.04
C HIS A 135 -21.13 -41.86 28.06
N ARG A 136 -21.54 -42.73 27.15
CA ARG A 136 -22.74 -42.61 26.33
C ARG A 136 -23.95 -42.60 27.27
N LEU A 137 -24.75 -41.54 27.21
CA LEU A 137 -26.20 -41.52 27.45
C LEU A 137 -26.83 -40.70 26.34
#